data_AF-A0A0N0UVF9-F1
#
_entry.id   AF-A0A0N0UVF9-F1
#
_cell.length_a   1.000
_cell.length_b   1.000
_cell.length_c   1.000
_cell.angle_alpha   90.00
_cell.angle_beta   90.00
_cell.angle_gamma   90.00
#
_symmetry.space_group_name_H-M   'P 1'
#
loop_
_entity.id
_entity.type
_entity.pdbx_description
1 polymer ?
#
loop_
_entity_poly.entity_id
_entity_poly.type
_entity_poly.pdbx_seq_one_letter_code
_entity_poly.pdbx_strand_id
1 'polypeptide(L)'
;MGFIIFLLVLAALYLLEVYVLTDTKYFWVGGILPLLIDILTIFLMVASKSYSFHDFAMVFLVFFGTLCIWGYGDDRHKKKNGIKKDK
;
A
#
# COMPACT_ATOMS: atom_id res chain seq x y z
N MET A 1 -7.42 10.09 17.71
CA MET A 1 -6.05 9.50 17.83
C MET A 1 -5.78 8.42 16.78
N GLY A 2 -6.68 7.46 16.53
CA GLY A 2 -6.47 6.39 15.54
C GLY A 2 -6.18 6.86 14.11
N PHE A 3 -6.85 7.92 13.64
CA PHE A 3 -6.66 8.45 12.28
C PHE A 3 -5.27 9.08 12.04
N ILE A 4 -4.67 9.67 13.07
CA ILE A 4 -3.33 10.30 12.97
C ILE A 4 -2.25 9.21 12.88
N ILE A 5 -2.40 8.14 13.67
CA ILE A 5 -1.50 6.97 13.62
C ILE A 5 -1.57 6.34 12.23
N PHE A 6 -2.77 6.23 11.66
CA PHE A 6 -2.97 5.72 10.31
C PHE A 6 -2.23 6.56 9.25
N LEU A 7 -2.37 7.89 9.29
CA LEU A 7 -1.64 8.78 8.38
C LEU A 7 -0.12 8.67 8.52
N LEU A 8 0.37 8.49 9.75
CA LEU A 8 1.80 8.29 10.00
C LEU A 8 2.31 6.96 9.43
N VAL A 9 1.54 5.89 9.55
CA VAL A 9 1.88 4.57 8.95
C VAL A 9 1.91 4.66 7.43
N LEU A 10 0.92 5.31 6.81
CA LEU A 10 0.92 5.55 5.36
C LEU A 10 2.13 6.39 4.91
N ALA A 11 2.47 7.46 5.65
CA ALA A 11 3.62 8.29 5.33
C ALA A 11 4.94 7.52 5.48
N ALA A 12 5.08 6.68 6.51
CA ALA A 12 6.24 5.82 6.70
C ALA A 12 6.38 4.77 5.60
N LEU A 13 5.27 4.12 5.22
CA LEU A 13 5.23 3.18 4.09
C LEU A 13 5.62 3.87 2.78
N TYR A 14 5.07 5.05 2.50
CA TYR A 14 5.43 5.83 1.32
C TYR A 14 6.92 6.19 1.29
N LEU A 15 7.48 6.64 2.42
CA LEU A 15 8.91 6.95 2.51
C LEU A 15 9.77 5.71 2.30
N LEU A 16 9.40 4.57 2.90
CA LEU A 16 10.10 3.31 2.73
C LEU A 16 10.06 2.83 1.27
N GLU A 17 8.90 2.87 0.65
CA GLU A 17 8.66 2.51 -0.75
C GLU A 17 9.55 3.34 -1.68
N VAL A 18 9.48 4.67 -1.53
CA VAL A 18 10.09 5.63 -2.45
C VAL A 18 11.60 5.76 -2.27
N TYR A 19 12.10 5.70 -1.03
CA TYR A 19 13.51 5.97 -0.73
C TYR A 19 14.34 4.72 -0.49
N VAL A 20 13.73 3.61 -0.06
CA VAL A 20 14.46 2.38 0.24
C VAL A 20 14.22 1.34 -0.86
N LEU A 21 12.96 1.06 -1.19
CA LEU A 21 12.63 -0.09 -2.03
C LEU A 21 12.77 0.21 -3.52
N THR A 22 12.44 1.43 -3.95
CA THR A 22 12.55 1.88 -5.36
C THR A 22 13.97 1.75 -5.92
N ASP A 23 15.01 1.71 -5.08
CA ASP A 23 16.41 1.59 -5.52
C ASP A 23 17.02 0.19 -5.37
N THR A 24 16.23 -0.78 -4.91
CA THR A 24 16.72 -2.14 -4.63
C THR A 24 16.10 -3.16 -5.56
N LYS A 25 16.80 -4.30 -5.77
CA LYS A 25 16.25 -5.48 -6.45
C LYS A 25 15.00 -6.06 -5.76
N TYR A 26 14.73 -5.65 -4.52
CA TYR A 26 13.60 -6.09 -3.71
C TYR A 26 12.40 -5.14 -3.79
N PHE A 27 12.36 -4.25 -4.79
CA PHE A 27 11.23 -3.34 -5.01
C PHE A 27 9.86 -4.05 -4.94
N TRP A 28 9.75 -5.27 -5.48
CA TRP A 28 8.53 -6.06 -5.45
C TRP A 28 8.05 -6.44 -4.04
N VAL A 29 8.96 -6.48 -3.05
CA VAL A 29 8.63 -6.71 -1.63
C VAL A 29 7.82 -5.55 -1.05
N GLY A 30 8.02 -4.33 -1.57
CA GLY A 30 7.19 -3.16 -1.26
C GLY A 30 5.72 -3.35 -1.64
N GLY A 31 5.42 -4.22 -2.60
CA GLY A 31 4.05 -4.54 -3.00
C GLY A 31 3.42 -5.66 -2.18
N ILE A 32 4.23 -6.58 -1.66
CA ILE A 32 3.77 -7.70 -0.83
C ILE A 32 3.25 -7.21 0.52
N LEU A 33 3.89 -6.20 1.11
CA LEU A 33 3.53 -5.67 2.41
C LEU A 33 2.13 -5.01 2.44
N PRO A 34 1.76 -4.11 1.49
CA PRO A 34 0.39 -3.65 1.26
C PRO A 34 -0.59 -4.80 1.10
N LEU A 35 -0.26 -5.76 0.25
CA LEU A 35 -1.13 -6.90 -0.07
C LEU A 35 -1.43 -7.76 1.18
N LEU A 36 -0.44 -7.97 2.05
CA LEU A 36 -0.61 -8.66 3.33
C LEU A 36 -1.53 -7.88 4.28
N ILE A 37 -1.36 -6.56 4.36
CA ILE A 37 -2.23 -5.68 5.16
C ILE A 37 -3.67 -5.75 4.63
N ASP A 38 -3.84 -5.75 3.31
CA ASP A 38 -5.13 -5.82 2.66
C ASP A 38 -5.83 -7.16 2.95
N ILE A 39 -5.13 -8.28 2.77
CA ILE A 39 -5.64 -9.63 3.06
C ILE A 39 -6.05 -9.75 4.54
N LEU A 40 -5.20 -9.28 5.45
CA LEU A 40 -5.48 -9.28 6.89
C LEU A 40 -6.73 -8.46 7.21
N THR A 41 -6.87 -7.30 6.58
CA THR A 41 -7.98 -6.39 6.81
C THR A 41 -9.30 -6.96 6.29
N ILE A 42 -9.30 -7.55 5.09
CA ILE A 42 -10.47 -8.25 4.52
C ILE A 42 -10.84 -9.45 5.41
N PHE A 43 -9.86 -10.23 5.86
CA PHE A 43 -10.09 -11.35 6.77
C PHE A 43 -10.75 -10.90 8.08
N LEU A 44 -10.24 -9.82 8.70
CA LEU A 44 -10.83 -9.25 9.90
C LEU A 44 -12.26 -8.76 9.68
N MET A 45 -12.55 -8.17 8.52
CA MET A 45 -13.91 -7.76 8.17
C MET A 45 -14.87 -8.94 8.06
N VAL A 46 -14.48 -9.99 7.34
CA VAL A 46 -15.31 -11.21 7.18
C VAL A 46 -15.51 -11.94 8.50
N ALA A 47 -14.48 -11.96 9.36
CA ALA A 47 -14.56 -12.57 10.68
C ALA A 47 -15.38 -11.74 11.70
N SER A 48 -15.55 -10.43 11.46
CA SER A 48 -16.28 -9.56 12.37
C SER A 48 -17.80 -9.77 12.23
N LYS A 49 -18.50 -9.88 13.37
CA LYS A 49 -19.96 -10.06 13.42
C LYS A 49 -20.76 -8.82 13.02
N SER A 50 -20.13 -7.65 13.04
CA SER A 50 -20.75 -6.35 12.75
C SER A 50 -19.65 -5.38 12.38
N TYR A 51 -19.77 -4.77 11.20
CA TYR A 51 -18.90 -3.70 10.74
C TYR A 51 -19.75 -2.56 10.21
N SER A 52 -19.34 -1.32 10.52
CA SER A 52 -20.02 -0.13 10.04
C SER A 52 -19.62 0.18 8.61
N PHE A 53 -20.47 0.88 7.87
CA PHE A 53 -20.10 1.44 6.56
C PHE A 53 -18.86 2.34 6.65
N HIS A 54 -18.68 3.03 7.79
CA HIS A 54 -17.48 3.82 8.05
C HIS A 54 -16.21 2.95 8.07
N ASP A 55 -16.27 1.75 8.66
CA ASP A 55 -15.14 0.84 8.72
C ASP A 55 -14.81 0.32 7.32
N PHE A 56 -15.83 -0.01 6.53
CA PHE A 56 -15.69 -0.35 5.11
C PHE A 56 -15.01 0.76 4.30
N ALA A 57 -15.46 2.01 4.43
CA ALA A 57 -14.87 3.14 3.72
C ALA A 57 -13.40 3.37 4.11
N MET A 58 -13.05 3.21 5.38
CA MET A 58 -11.66 3.31 5.85
C MET A 58 -10.79 2.22 5.24
N VAL A 59 -11.23 0.96 5.28
CA VAL A 59 -10.50 -0.17 4.67
C VAL A 59 -10.33 0.02 3.17
N PHE A 60 -11.37 0.48 2.48
CA PHE A 60 -11.31 0.78 1.05
C PHE A 60 -10.27 1.87 0.73
N LEU A 61 -10.21 2.94 1.53
CA LEU A 61 -9.20 3.98 1.39
C LEU A 61 -7.78 3.48 1.67
N VAL A 62 -7.61 2.62 2.67
CA VAL A 62 -6.33 1.96 2.94
C VAL A 62 -5.90 1.15 1.72
N PHE A 63 -6.77 0.27 1.24
CA PHE A 63 -6.51 -0.61 0.12
C PHE A 63 -6.06 0.18 -1.13
N PHE A 64 -6.87 1.14 -1.56
CA PHE A 64 -6.55 1.95 -2.73
C PHE A 64 -5.33 2.84 -2.52
N GLY A 65 -5.20 3.46 -1.34
CA GLY A 65 -4.07 4.34 -1.03
C GLY A 65 -2.74 3.59 -1.11
N THR A 66 -2.68 2.40 -0.54
CA THR A 66 -1.44 1.61 -0.49
C THR A 66 -1.07 1.05 -1.87
N LEU A 67 -2.05 0.64 -2.68
CA LEU A 67 -1.84 0.25 -4.08
C LEU A 67 -1.35 1.42 -4.95
N CYS A 68 -1.91 2.62 -4.75
CA CYS A 68 -1.46 3.81 -5.49
C CYS A 68 -0.01 4.19 -5.14
N ILE A 69 0.36 4.08 -3.85
CA ILE A 69 1.75 4.32 -3.40
C ILE A 69 2.71 3.34 -4.07
N TRP A 70 2.37 2.05 -4.07
CA TRP A 70 3.19 1.02 -4.71
C TRP A 70 3.28 1.21 -6.23
N GLY A 71 2.15 1.47 -6.89
CA GLY A 71 2.11 1.72 -8.34
C GLY A 71 2.94 2.93 -8.76
N TYR A 72 2.97 3.99 -7.93
CA TYR A 72 3.86 5.13 -8.16
C TYR A 72 5.34 4.78 -7.99
N GLY A 73 5.67 3.97 -6.97
CA GLY A 73 7.01 3.40 -6.80
C GLY A 73 7.45 2.57 -8.01
N ASP A 74 6.55 1.76 -8.56
CA ASP A 74 6.82 0.85 -9.68
C ASP A 74 7.07 1.63 -10.97
N ASP A 75 6.23 2.63 -11.26
CA ASP A 75 6.44 3.53 -12.39
C ASP A 75 7.78 4.25 -12.30
N ARG A 76 8.19 4.66 -11.10
CA ARG A 76 9.49 5.30 -10.87
C ARG A 76 10.66 4.31 -11.02
N HIS A 77 10.54 3.10 -10.47
CA HIS A 77 11.54 2.05 -10.58
C HIS A 77 11.76 1.65 -12.05
N LYS A 78 10.68 1.42 -12.80
CA LYS A 78 10.72 1.12 -14.24
C LYS A 78 11.34 2.25 -15.05
N LYS A 79 11.00 3.51 -14.76
CA LYS A 79 11.59 4.69 -15.41
C LYS A 79 13.10 4.80 -15.15
N LYS A 80 13.55 4.48 -13.93
CA LYS A 80 14.97 4.48 -13.56
C LYS A 80 15.74 3.36 -14.27
N ASN A 81 15.15 2.17 -14.38
CA ASN A 81 15.79 0.99 -14.97
C ASN A 81 15.64 0.90 -16.50
N GLY A 82 15.07 1.94 -17.14
CA GLY A 82 14.90 1.98 -18.59
C GLY A 82 13.92 0.93 -19.15
N ILE A 83 13.09 0.33 -18.29
CA ILE A 83 12.07 -0.64 -18.70
C ILE A 83 10.96 0.16 -19.38
N LYS A 84 10.95 0.16 -20.72
CA LYS A 84 9.90 0.80 -21.51
C LYS A 84 8.56 0.09 -21.21
N LYS A 85 7.52 0.88 -20.93
CA LYS A 85 6.14 0.35 -20.94
C LYS A 85 5.87 -0.12 -22.38
N ASP A 86 5.80 -1.42 -22.60
CA ASP A 86 5.20 -1.96 -23.82
C ASP A 86 3.77 -1.42 -23.86
N LYS A 87 3.52 -0.58 -24.86
CA LYS A 87 2.23 0.08 -25.11
C LYS A 87 1.25 -0.91 -25.70
#